data_AF-A0A6V6YSM1-F1
#
_entry.id   AF-A0A6V6YSM1-F1
#
_cell.length_a   1.000
_cell.length_b   1.000
_cell.length_c   1.000
_cell.angle_alpha   90.00
_cell.angle_beta   90.00
_cell.angle_gamma   90.00
#
_symmetry.space_group_name_H-M   'P 1'
#
loop_
_entity.id
_entity.type
_entity.pdbx_description
1 polymer ?
#
loop_
_entity_poly.entity_id
_entity_poly.type
_entity_poly.pdbx_seq_one_letter_code
_entity_poly.pdbx_strand_id
1 'polypeptide(L)'
;MKINNQEVKIENYDIFTYRRIRRAIGYLGISLPILLVVLSFISFFETPVQHSISHYYYTNLREIFTGALCAVGLFLICYKGRGNISVWKNDNLLTNIAGVMALGVALFPTNPDIISDKMYSLIPLNEKWIGWLHYGFAALLFLIFALLAINVFTIRQEKEIQTPKSVLNENNIYRFCGYSILIFIIMVPVAEKFYLFPYSTLVFESLSLFAFGIAWLIKGRALGDKGVIGQKLYQENNSVSTEKVFEE
;
A
#
# COMPACT_ATOMS: atom_id res chain seq x y z
N MET A 1 36.93 30.72 -18.60
CA MET A 1 36.19 29.47 -18.83
C MET A 1 34.82 29.63 -18.21
N LYS A 2 33.77 29.86 -19.02
CA LYS A 2 32.40 30.02 -18.51
C LYS A 2 31.96 28.67 -17.92
N ILE A 3 31.77 28.61 -16.61
CA ILE A 3 31.14 27.47 -15.96
C ILE A 3 29.69 27.50 -16.43
N ASN A 4 29.37 26.61 -17.37
CA ASN A 4 28.02 26.43 -17.84
C ASN A 4 27.27 25.74 -16.69
N ASN A 5 26.58 26.54 -15.86
CA ASN A 5 25.58 26.03 -14.93
C ASN A 5 24.41 25.50 -15.78
N GLN A 6 24.56 24.29 -16.33
CA GLN A 6 23.42 23.45 -16.58
C GLN A 6 22.87 23.08 -15.21
N GLU A 7 22.04 23.97 -14.65
CA GLU A 7 21.03 23.56 -13.68
C GLU A 7 20.33 22.36 -14.30
N VAL A 8 20.63 21.18 -13.75
CA VAL A 8 20.04 19.93 -14.19
C VAL A 8 18.54 20.13 -14.04
N LYS A 9 17.82 20.27 -15.15
CA LYS A 9 16.38 19.99 -15.24
C LYS A 9 16.19 18.53 -14.80
N ILE A 10 16.22 18.28 -13.49
CA ILE A 10 15.61 17.07 -12.93
C ILE A 10 14.12 17.38 -13.05
N GLU A 11 13.56 16.97 -14.19
CA GLU A 11 12.38 17.53 -14.84
C GLU A 11 11.11 17.42 -13.99
N ASN A 12 10.32 18.50 -13.92
CA ASN A 12 9.02 18.56 -13.23
C ASN A 12 8.06 17.40 -13.59
N TYR A 13 8.22 16.78 -14.77
CA TYR A 13 7.53 15.55 -15.18
C TYR A 13 7.67 14.39 -14.20
N ASP A 14 8.82 14.28 -13.53
CA ASP A 14 9.10 13.22 -12.55
C ASP A 14 8.17 13.34 -11.34
N ILE A 15 7.91 14.55 -10.84
CA ILE A 15 7.10 14.76 -9.63
C ILE A 15 5.66 14.30 -9.85
N PHE A 16 5.06 14.62 -11.00
CA PHE A 16 3.70 14.20 -11.34
C PHE A 16 3.61 12.71 -11.55
N THR A 17 4.60 12.14 -12.24
CA THR A 17 4.69 10.70 -12.45
C THR A 17 4.75 9.97 -11.10
N TYR A 18 5.58 10.43 -10.15
CA TYR A 18 5.62 9.85 -8.81
C TYR A 18 4.32 10.04 -8.02
N ARG A 19 3.64 11.19 -8.14
CA ARG A 19 2.31 11.39 -7.52
C ARG A 19 1.27 10.43 -8.10
N ARG A 20 1.26 10.23 -9.41
CA ARG A 20 0.37 9.27 -10.10
C ARG A 20 0.63 7.84 -9.68
N ILE A 21 1.91 7.43 -9.61
CA ILE A 21 2.29 6.09 -9.10
C ILE A 21 1.80 5.90 -7.67
N ARG A 22 2.05 6.88 -6.78
CA ARG A 22 1.56 6.83 -5.38
C ARG A 22 0.04 6.73 -5.30
N ARG A 23 -0.67 7.50 -6.13
CA ARG A 23 -2.14 7.45 -6.21
C ARG A 23 -2.63 6.08 -6.68
N ALA A 24 -1.99 5.51 -7.72
CA ALA A 24 -2.33 4.18 -8.22
C ALA A 24 -2.13 3.10 -7.15
N ILE A 25 -1.01 3.12 -6.42
CA ILE A 25 -0.77 2.23 -5.28
C ILE A 25 -1.88 2.37 -4.24
N GLY A 26 -2.22 3.61 -3.88
CA GLY A 26 -3.26 3.90 -2.89
C GLY A 26 -4.66 3.43 -3.32
N TYR A 27 -5.04 3.69 -4.57
CA TYR A 27 -6.32 3.25 -5.12
C TYR A 27 -6.40 1.72 -5.19
N LEU A 28 -5.35 1.03 -5.65
CA LEU A 28 -5.31 -0.43 -5.67
C LEU A 28 -5.46 -1.02 -4.27
N GLY A 29 -4.80 -0.43 -3.26
CA GLY A 29 -4.95 -0.82 -1.86
C GLY A 29 -6.38 -0.71 -1.34
N ILE A 30 -7.09 0.39 -1.66
CA ILE A 30 -8.49 0.58 -1.23
C ILE A 30 -9.44 -0.29 -2.05
N SER A 31 -9.26 -0.36 -3.37
CA SER A 31 -10.21 -1.03 -4.25
C SER A 31 -10.14 -2.54 -4.12
N LEU A 32 -8.97 -3.13 -3.84
CA LEU A 32 -8.79 -4.57 -3.76
C LEU A 32 -9.79 -5.28 -2.83
N PRO A 33 -9.86 -4.97 -1.51
CA PRO A 33 -10.80 -5.65 -0.62
C PRO A 33 -12.26 -5.38 -1.00
N ILE A 34 -12.58 -4.18 -1.50
CA ILE A 34 -13.94 -3.81 -1.93
C ILE A 34 -14.35 -4.66 -3.13
N LEU A 35 -13.51 -4.75 -4.16
CA LEU A 35 -13.80 -5.50 -5.38
C LEU A 35 -13.96 -6.99 -5.07
N LEU A 36 -13.07 -7.60 -4.29
CA LEU A 36 -13.19 -9.01 -3.95
C LEU A 36 -14.52 -9.33 -3.24
N VAL A 37 -14.90 -8.52 -2.26
CA VAL A 37 -16.15 -8.73 -1.51
C VAL A 37 -17.38 -8.44 -2.38
N VAL A 38 -17.41 -7.31 -3.09
CA VAL A 38 -18.57 -6.93 -3.91
C VAL A 38 -18.80 -7.93 -5.04
N LEU A 39 -17.74 -8.37 -5.73
CA LEU A 39 -17.86 -9.33 -6.82
C LEU A 39 -18.27 -10.73 -6.33
N SER A 40 -18.00 -11.08 -5.07
CA SER A 40 -18.51 -12.33 -4.46
C SER A 40 -20.03 -12.38 -4.30
N PHE A 41 -20.70 -11.22 -4.30
CA PHE A 41 -22.17 -11.18 -4.29
C PHE A 41 -22.79 -11.33 -5.69
N ILE A 42 -21.97 -11.35 -6.74
CA ILE A 42 -22.43 -11.49 -8.12
C ILE A 42 -22.37 -12.98 -8.50
N SER A 43 -23.52 -13.57 -8.79
CA SER A 43 -23.66 -15.00 -9.09
C SER A 43 -22.80 -15.48 -10.26
N PHE A 44 -22.46 -14.59 -11.20
CA PHE A 44 -21.60 -14.88 -12.36
C PHE A 44 -20.21 -15.43 -11.97
N PHE A 45 -19.63 -14.96 -10.86
CA PHE A 45 -18.28 -15.39 -10.45
C PHE A 45 -18.28 -16.68 -9.62
N GLU A 46 -19.45 -17.21 -9.23
CA GLU A 46 -19.58 -18.45 -8.47
C GLU A 46 -18.65 -18.54 -7.25
N THR A 47 -18.37 -17.40 -6.61
CA THR A 47 -17.39 -17.28 -5.53
C THR A 47 -18.06 -16.72 -4.28
N PRO A 48 -18.13 -17.48 -3.17
CA PRO A 48 -18.59 -16.92 -1.91
C PRO A 48 -17.53 -15.99 -1.30
N VAL A 49 -17.97 -15.13 -0.37
CA VAL A 49 -17.05 -14.28 0.41
C VAL A 49 -16.08 -15.17 1.20
N GLN A 50 -14.79 -14.90 1.05
CA GLN A 50 -13.71 -15.70 1.65
C GLN A 50 -13.33 -15.24 3.06
N HIS A 51 -12.72 -16.13 3.86
CA HIS A 51 -12.30 -15.82 5.24
C HIS A 51 -11.11 -14.86 5.34
N SER A 52 -10.31 -14.72 4.28
CA SER A 52 -9.23 -13.74 4.16
C SER A 52 -9.10 -13.23 2.71
N ILE A 53 -8.39 -12.11 2.52
CA ILE A 53 -8.02 -11.58 1.21
C ILE A 53 -7.21 -12.62 0.42
N SER A 54 -6.25 -13.29 1.08
CA SER A 54 -5.44 -14.33 0.44
C SER A 54 -6.22 -15.58 0.08
N HIS A 55 -7.36 -15.88 0.70
CA HIS A 55 -8.18 -17.06 0.31
C HIS A 55 -8.85 -16.88 -1.06
N TYR A 56 -8.98 -15.66 -1.57
CA TYR A 56 -9.40 -15.43 -2.96
C TYR A 56 -8.42 -16.01 -3.99
N TYR A 57 -7.21 -16.41 -3.59
CA TYR A 57 -6.27 -17.17 -4.42
C TYR A 57 -6.89 -18.44 -5.01
N TYR A 58 -7.82 -19.06 -4.28
CA TYR A 58 -8.46 -20.33 -4.63
C TYR A 58 -9.85 -20.16 -5.27
N THR A 59 -10.14 -18.98 -5.82
CA THR A 59 -11.47 -18.64 -6.35
C THR A 59 -11.37 -18.09 -7.77
N ASN A 60 -12.52 -17.89 -8.43
CA ASN A 60 -12.60 -17.22 -9.74
C ASN A 60 -12.23 -15.72 -9.69
N LEU A 61 -11.96 -15.16 -8.51
CA LEU A 61 -11.49 -13.79 -8.32
C LEU A 61 -9.96 -13.71 -8.08
N ARG A 62 -9.24 -14.83 -8.25
CA ARG A 62 -7.78 -14.92 -8.09
C ARG A 62 -7.03 -13.89 -8.94
N GLU A 63 -7.48 -13.66 -10.16
CA GLU A 63 -6.83 -12.76 -11.13
C GLU A 63 -6.89 -11.31 -10.63
N ILE A 64 -7.97 -10.93 -9.94
CA ILE A 64 -8.11 -9.62 -9.32
C ILE A 64 -7.16 -9.50 -8.13
N PHE A 65 -7.11 -10.53 -7.29
CA PHE A 65 -6.21 -10.57 -6.13
C PHE A 65 -4.74 -10.51 -6.55
N THR A 66 -4.29 -11.47 -7.34
CA THR A 66 -2.89 -11.58 -7.78
C THR A 66 -2.50 -10.45 -8.73
N GLY A 67 -3.38 -10.03 -9.64
CA GLY A 67 -3.16 -8.92 -10.56
C GLY A 67 -2.96 -7.59 -9.84
N ALA A 68 -3.77 -7.29 -8.82
CA ALA A 68 -3.60 -6.10 -8.00
C ALA A 68 -2.27 -6.11 -7.24
N LEU A 69 -1.88 -7.24 -6.65
CA LEU A 69 -0.59 -7.39 -5.96
C LEU A 69 0.61 -7.27 -6.90
N CYS A 70 0.52 -7.84 -8.10
CA CYS A 70 1.54 -7.66 -9.14
C CYS A 70 1.68 -6.18 -9.54
N ALA A 71 0.56 -5.48 -9.76
CA ALA A 71 0.57 -4.06 -10.09
C ALA A 71 1.16 -3.21 -8.95
N VAL A 72 0.72 -3.42 -7.71
CA VAL A 72 1.29 -2.76 -6.53
C VAL A 72 2.78 -3.07 -6.41
N GLY A 73 3.18 -4.32 -6.60
CA GLY A 73 4.57 -4.75 -6.51
C GLY A 73 5.48 -4.04 -7.50
N LEU A 74 5.07 -4.00 -8.77
CA LEU A 74 5.80 -3.29 -9.82
C LEU A 74 5.82 -1.78 -9.59
N PHE A 75 4.70 -1.17 -9.18
CA PHE A 75 4.67 0.26 -8.87
C PHE A 75 5.57 0.64 -7.69
N LEU A 76 5.68 -0.22 -6.68
CA LEU A 76 6.60 -0.02 -5.55
C LEU A 76 8.07 -0.13 -5.97
N ILE A 77 8.41 -1.06 -6.89
CA ILE A 77 9.77 -1.20 -7.43
C ILE A 77 10.14 -0.02 -8.35
N CYS A 78 9.22 0.40 -9.23
CA CYS A 78 9.43 1.53 -10.13
C CYS A 78 9.41 2.88 -9.41
N TYR A 79 8.85 2.94 -8.20
CA TYR A 79 8.86 4.14 -7.39
C TYR A 79 10.27 4.44 -6.88
N LYS A 80 10.85 5.54 -7.38
CA LYS A 80 12.17 6.00 -6.95
C LYS A 80 12.06 6.78 -5.63
N GLY A 81 12.18 6.05 -4.53
CA GLY A 81 12.20 6.63 -3.19
C GLY A 81 13.49 7.39 -2.88
N ARG A 82 13.49 8.15 -1.77
CA ARG A 82 14.71 8.76 -1.24
C ARG A 82 15.53 7.76 -0.44
N GLY A 83 16.81 7.60 -0.78
CA GLY A 83 17.76 6.81 0.01
C GLY A 83 18.06 7.41 1.38
N ASN A 84 18.36 6.57 2.37
CA ASN A 84 18.80 6.96 3.71
C ASN A 84 19.76 5.90 4.29
N ILE A 85 20.71 6.32 5.13
CA ILE A 85 21.64 5.41 5.82
C ILE A 85 20.90 4.49 6.80
N SER A 86 19.84 5.00 7.45
CA SER A 86 18.99 4.20 8.33
C SER A 86 17.97 3.44 7.48
N VAL A 87 17.99 2.10 7.58
CA VAL A 87 17.06 1.20 6.87
C VAL A 87 15.61 1.61 7.07
N TRP A 88 15.25 1.93 8.32
CA TRP A 88 13.89 2.33 8.71
C TRP A 88 13.43 3.67 8.11
N LYS A 89 14.35 4.47 7.58
CA LYS A 89 14.10 5.77 6.95
C LYS A 89 14.42 5.76 5.45
N ASN A 90 14.81 4.61 4.90
CA ASN A 90 15.21 4.45 3.50
C ASN A 90 13.99 4.07 2.65
N ASP A 91 13.35 5.08 2.08
CA ASP A 91 12.16 4.94 1.23
C ASP A 91 12.42 3.99 0.05
N ASN A 92 13.55 4.19 -0.65
CA ASN A 92 13.88 3.40 -1.83
C ASN A 92 14.08 1.92 -1.50
N LEU A 93 14.79 1.62 -0.42
CA LEU A 93 15.02 0.24 0.01
C LEU A 93 13.73 -0.43 0.44
N LEU A 94 12.95 0.23 1.30
CA LEU A 94 11.70 -0.33 1.85
C LEU A 94 10.66 -0.56 0.74
N THR A 95 10.51 0.37 -0.19
CA THR A 95 9.57 0.20 -1.32
C THR A 95 9.99 -0.91 -2.28
N ASN A 96 11.28 -1.06 -2.58
CA ASN A 96 11.77 -2.20 -3.38
C ASN A 96 11.53 -3.54 -2.68
N ILE A 97 11.84 -3.66 -1.39
CA ILE A 97 11.58 -4.89 -0.63
C ILE A 97 10.07 -5.18 -0.61
N ALA A 98 9.24 -4.19 -0.29
CA ALA A 98 7.78 -4.34 -0.30
C ALA A 98 7.26 -4.78 -1.67
N GLY A 99 7.82 -4.25 -2.76
CA GLY A 99 7.43 -4.66 -4.10
C GLY A 99 7.75 -6.13 -4.39
N VAL A 100 8.93 -6.61 -3.98
CA VAL A 100 9.29 -8.04 -4.07
C VAL A 100 8.40 -8.89 -3.17
N MET A 101 8.06 -8.43 -1.96
CA MET A 101 7.15 -9.16 -1.07
C MET A 101 5.74 -9.26 -1.66
N ALA A 102 5.21 -8.19 -2.28
CA ALA A 102 3.91 -8.21 -2.94
C ALA A 102 3.87 -9.20 -4.12
N LEU A 103 4.94 -9.24 -4.93
CA LEU A 103 5.10 -10.27 -5.96
C LEU A 103 5.16 -11.67 -5.34
N GLY A 104 5.86 -11.84 -4.21
CA GLY A 104 5.85 -13.10 -3.44
C GLY A 104 4.44 -13.54 -3.04
N VAL A 105 3.62 -12.65 -2.48
CA VAL A 105 2.22 -12.94 -2.13
C VAL A 105 1.39 -13.32 -3.37
N ALA A 106 1.62 -12.67 -4.51
CA ALA A 106 0.89 -12.95 -5.74
C ALA A 106 1.26 -14.31 -6.36
N LEU A 107 2.54 -14.69 -6.33
CA LEU A 107 3.07 -15.84 -7.06
C LEU A 107 3.01 -17.14 -6.24
N PHE A 108 3.10 -17.06 -4.91
CA PHE A 108 3.07 -18.22 -4.03
C PHE A 108 1.66 -18.41 -3.44
N PRO A 109 1.04 -19.59 -3.57
CA PRO A 109 -0.29 -19.84 -3.03
C PRO A 109 -0.31 -19.87 -1.49
N THR A 110 -1.43 -19.47 -0.89
CA THR A 110 -1.69 -19.64 0.56
C THR A 110 -2.10 -21.08 0.89
N ASN A 111 -2.39 -21.45 2.14
CA ASN A 111 -2.89 -22.81 2.41
C ASN A 111 -4.39 -22.90 2.02
N PRO A 112 -4.82 -23.92 1.26
CA PRO A 112 -6.23 -24.07 0.91
C PRO A 112 -7.05 -24.63 2.08
N ASP A 113 -8.29 -24.14 2.24
CA ASP A 113 -9.26 -24.69 3.19
C ASP A 113 -9.76 -26.09 2.78
N ILE A 114 -9.91 -26.31 1.47
CA ILE A 114 -10.38 -27.57 0.89
C ILE A 114 -9.33 -28.06 -0.13
N ILE A 115 -8.85 -29.29 0.06
CA ILE A 115 -7.95 -29.97 -0.90
C ILE A 115 -8.81 -30.53 -2.04
N SER A 116 -9.45 -29.68 -2.82
CA SER A 116 -10.09 -30.11 -4.06
C SER A 116 -10.25 -28.92 -4.99
N ASP A 117 -9.24 -28.71 -5.82
CA ASP A 117 -9.40 -28.61 -7.27
C ASP A 117 -8.03 -28.49 -7.93
N LYS A 118 -7.94 -28.95 -9.18
CA LYS A 118 -6.72 -28.87 -9.97
C LYS A 118 -6.47 -27.40 -10.31
N MET A 119 -5.62 -26.75 -9.53
CA MET A 119 -5.33 -25.33 -9.70
C MET A 119 -4.13 -25.12 -10.64
N TYR A 120 -4.33 -24.33 -11.70
CA TYR A 120 -3.25 -23.92 -12.59
C TYR A 120 -2.49 -22.73 -11.98
N SER A 121 -1.54 -23.01 -11.09
CA SER A 121 -0.57 -22.03 -10.56
C SER A 121 0.81 -22.21 -11.16
N LEU A 122 1.65 -21.18 -11.07
CA LEU A 122 3.09 -21.28 -11.35
C LEU A 122 3.75 -22.32 -10.43
N ILE A 123 3.24 -22.48 -9.22
CA ILE A 123 3.68 -23.47 -8.24
C ILE A 123 2.53 -24.45 -8.00
N PRO A 124 2.46 -25.58 -8.74
CA PRO A 124 1.37 -26.54 -8.67
C PRO A 124 1.51 -27.50 -7.47
N LEU A 125 2.22 -27.11 -6.42
CA LEU A 125 2.53 -27.94 -5.25
C LEU A 125 1.62 -27.55 -4.09
N ASN A 126 0.93 -28.53 -3.50
CA ASN A 126 0.13 -28.33 -2.30
C ASN A 126 0.92 -28.73 -1.04
N GLU A 127 2.09 -28.11 -0.87
CA GLU A 127 2.97 -28.36 0.27
C GLU A 127 2.77 -27.28 1.33
N LYS A 128 2.57 -27.68 2.60
CA LYS A 128 2.27 -26.75 3.71
C LYS A 128 3.30 -25.63 3.87
N TRP A 129 4.57 -25.90 3.54
CA TRP A 129 5.64 -24.90 3.65
C TRP A 129 5.48 -23.74 2.66
N ILE A 130 4.78 -23.94 1.54
CA ILE A 130 4.49 -22.90 0.55
C ILE A 130 3.50 -21.88 1.13
N GLY A 131 2.46 -22.35 1.85
CA GLY A 131 1.55 -21.46 2.56
C GLY A 131 2.27 -20.65 3.64
N TRP A 132 3.19 -21.26 4.39
CA TRP A 132 4.05 -20.53 5.35
C TRP A 132 4.92 -19.48 4.66
N LEU A 133 5.45 -19.78 3.48
CA LEU A 133 6.21 -18.82 2.68
C LEU A 133 5.33 -17.64 2.23
N HIS A 134 4.09 -17.90 1.77
CA HIS A 134 3.10 -16.87 1.46
C HIS A 134 2.80 -15.98 2.67
N TYR A 135 2.54 -16.58 3.84
CA TYR A 135 2.30 -15.83 5.07
C TYR A 135 3.51 -14.98 5.49
N GLY A 136 4.73 -15.50 5.30
CA GLY A 136 5.96 -14.75 5.52
C GLY A 136 6.05 -13.51 4.62
N PHE A 137 5.77 -13.65 3.32
CA PHE A 137 5.72 -12.52 2.40
C PHE A 137 4.64 -11.50 2.79
N ALA A 138 3.44 -11.95 3.14
CA ALA A 138 2.34 -11.07 3.54
C ALA A 138 2.66 -10.31 4.83
N ALA A 139 3.14 -11.00 5.86
CA ALA A 139 3.51 -10.39 7.13
C ALA A 139 4.60 -9.32 6.97
N LEU A 140 5.63 -9.62 6.17
CA LEU A 140 6.71 -8.66 5.90
C LEU A 140 6.22 -7.48 5.05
N LEU A 141 5.34 -7.73 4.06
CA LEU A 141 4.73 -6.68 3.25
C LEU A 141 3.98 -5.66 4.11
N PHE A 142 3.04 -6.12 4.94
CA PHE A 142 2.25 -5.25 5.80
C PHE A 142 3.10 -4.57 6.88
N LEU A 143 4.13 -5.25 7.41
CA LEU A 143 5.09 -4.63 8.31
C LEU A 143 5.80 -3.45 7.62
N ILE A 144 6.29 -3.63 6.39
CA ILE A 144 6.94 -2.55 5.65
C ILE A 144 5.96 -1.41 5.35
N PHE A 145 4.70 -1.69 5.01
CA PHE A 145 3.68 -0.66 4.84
C PHE A 145 3.49 0.20 6.09
N ALA A 146 3.45 -0.41 7.28
CA ALA A 146 3.41 0.32 8.53
C ALA A 146 4.66 1.18 8.75
N LEU A 147 5.85 0.61 8.51
CA LEU A 147 7.12 1.32 8.70
C LEU A 147 7.29 2.50 7.75
N LEU A 148 6.87 2.37 6.49
CA LEU A 148 6.84 3.46 5.52
C LEU A 148 5.98 4.62 6.04
N ALA A 149 4.76 4.31 6.50
CA ALA A 149 3.85 5.32 7.04
C ALA A 149 4.40 6.01 8.29
N ILE A 150 4.92 5.25 9.26
CA ILE A 150 5.40 5.82 10.54
C ILE A 150 6.70 6.61 10.35
N ASN A 151 7.68 6.04 9.65
CA ASN A 151 9.07 6.52 9.69
C ASN A 151 9.51 7.27 8.44
N VAL A 152 9.01 6.88 7.25
CA VAL A 152 9.49 7.44 5.98
C VAL A 152 8.65 8.63 5.55
N PHE A 153 7.32 8.48 5.61
CA PHE A 153 6.42 9.51 5.10
C PHE A 153 6.43 10.80 5.94
N THR A 154 6.88 10.72 7.20
CA THR A 154 6.94 11.79 8.19
C THR A 154 8.22 12.67 8.11
N ILE A 155 9.29 12.22 7.43
CA ILE A 155 10.64 12.82 7.48
C ILE A 155 10.69 14.29 7.04
N ARG A 156 9.95 14.65 5.97
CA ARG A 156 10.09 15.98 5.34
C ARG A 156 9.74 17.12 6.31
N GLN A 157 8.71 16.94 7.14
CA GLN A 157 8.16 17.98 7.99
C GLN A 157 8.72 18.02 9.42
N GLU A 158 9.61 17.09 9.80
CA GLU A 158 10.33 17.22 11.08
C GLU A 158 11.39 18.34 11.01
N LYS A 159 11.81 18.72 9.80
CA LYS A 159 12.84 19.75 9.58
C LYS A 159 12.29 21.18 9.46
N GLU A 160 10.99 21.35 9.21
CA GLU A 160 10.33 22.65 9.08
C GLU A 160 9.44 22.90 10.32
N ILE A 161 10.06 23.31 11.43
CA ILE A 161 9.36 23.58 12.70
C ILE A 161 9.20 25.09 12.85
N GLN A 162 8.09 25.67 12.36
CA GLN A 162 7.76 27.09 12.67
C GLN A 162 6.27 27.39 12.93
N THR A 163 5.31 26.46 12.74
CA THR A 163 3.88 26.74 12.94
C THR A 163 3.11 25.62 13.67
N PRO A 164 1.99 25.94 14.38
CA PRO A 164 1.15 24.93 15.01
C PRO A 164 0.51 24.01 13.97
N LYS A 165 0.68 22.69 14.13
CA LYS A 165 0.22 21.70 13.17
C LYS A 165 -1.28 21.44 13.33
N SER A 166 -2.03 21.42 12.22
CA SER A 166 -3.42 20.95 12.22
C SER A 166 -3.50 19.49 12.68
N VAL A 167 -4.60 19.10 13.33
CA VAL A 167 -4.87 17.67 13.66
C VAL A 167 -4.87 16.82 12.39
N LEU A 168 -5.35 17.37 11.27
CA LEU A 168 -5.38 16.74 9.95
C LEU A 168 -4.04 16.81 9.20
N ASN A 169 -2.95 17.22 9.85
CA ASN A 169 -1.64 17.25 9.20
C ASN A 169 -1.24 15.84 8.72
N GLU A 170 -0.61 15.78 7.54
CA GLU A 170 -0.24 14.52 6.90
C GLU A 170 0.56 13.59 7.82
N ASN A 171 1.45 14.12 8.68
CA ASN A 171 2.23 13.29 9.60
C ASN A 171 1.36 12.55 10.62
N ASN A 172 0.29 13.19 11.12
CA ASN A 172 -0.63 12.57 12.05
C ASN A 172 -1.42 11.46 11.35
N ILE A 173 -1.86 11.72 10.10
CA ILE A 173 -2.55 10.72 9.28
C ILE A 173 -1.64 9.52 9.01
N TYR A 174 -0.38 9.76 8.62
CA TYR A 174 0.57 8.67 8.36
C TYR A 174 0.83 7.82 9.61
N ARG A 175 1.05 8.45 10.78
CA ARG A 175 1.24 7.74 12.05
C ARG A 175 0.00 6.94 12.44
N PHE A 176 -1.19 7.53 12.34
CA PHE A 176 -2.45 6.83 12.61
C PHE A 176 -2.61 5.60 11.72
N CYS A 177 -2.39 5.75 10.40
CA CYS A 177 -2.48 4.64 9.45
C CYS A 177 -1.45 3.55 9.78
N GLY A 178 -0.19 3.93 10.01
CA GLY A 178 0.87 2.96 10.30
C GLY A 178 0.67 2.18 11.59
N TYR A 179 0.28 2.85 12.69
CA TYR A 179 -0.04 2.15 13.94
C TYR A 179 -1.30 1.29 13.82
N SER A 180 -2.30 1.73 13.06
CA SER A 180 -3.49 0.92 12.78
C SER A 180 -3.12 -0.37 12.06
N ILE A 181 -2.25 -0.30 11.04
CA ILE A 181 -1.75 -1.48 10.32
C ILE A 181 -1.06 -2.45 11.30
N LEU A 182 -0.16 -1.96 12.18
CA LEU A 182 0.50 -2.84 13.17
C LEU A 182 -0.50 -3.54 14.10
N ILE A 183 -1.51 -2.81 14.58
CA ILE A 183 -2.57 -3.38 15.42
C ILE A 183 -3.31 -4.47 14.64
N PHE A 184 -3.74 -4.19 13.41
CA PHE A 184 -4.50 -5.15 12.62
C PHE A 184 -3.70 -6.39 12.22
N ILE A 185 -2.40 -6.26 11.90
CA ILE A 185 -1.51 -7.42 11.66
C ILE A 185 -1.47 -8.32 12.89
N ILE A 186 -1.37 -7.75 14.10
CA ILE A 186 -1.37 -8.53 15.35
C ILE A 186 -2.74 -9.14 15.60
N MET A 187 -3.82 -8.44 15.24
CA MET A 187 -5.18 -8.92 15.41
C MET A 187 -5.52 -10.08 14.49
N VAL A 188 -4.90 -10.25 13.32
CA VAL A 188 -5.15 -11.40 12.43
C VAL A 188 -4.96 -12.76 13.12
N PRO A 189 -3.77 -13.12 13.66
CA PRO A 189 -3.59 -14.40 14.34
C PRO A 189 -4.37 -14.50 15.66
N VAL A 190 -4.64 -13.38 16.33
CA VAL A 190 -5.52 -13.35 17.51
C VAL A 190 -6.96 -13.69 17.11
N ALA A 191 -7.44 -13.13 16.01
CA ALA A 191 -8.77 -13.33 15.49
C ALA A 191 -9.01 -14.76 15.04
N GLU A 192 -8.03 -15.36 14.37
CA GLU A 192 -8.02 -16.76 13.98
C GLU A 192 -8.01 -17.68 15.21
N LYS A 193 -7.12 -17.43 16.18
CA LYS A 193 -6.99 -18.28 17.38
C LYS A 193 -8.22 -18.26 18.29
N PHE A 194 -8.85 -17.10 18.44
CA PHE A 194 -9.96 -16.89 19.39
C PHE A 194 -11.33 -16.82 18.71
N TYR A 195 -11.41 -16.96 17.39
CA TYR A 195 -12.66 -16.86 16.62
C TYR A 195 -13.50 -15.63 16.99
N LEU A 196 -12.87 -14.44 16.97
CA LEU A 196 -13.49 -13.22 17.51
C LEU A 196 -14.88 -12.92 16.91
N PHE A 197 -15.01 -13.08 15.60
CA PHE A 197 -16.26 -12.97 14.85
C PHE A 197 -16.09 -13.53 13.43
N PRO A 198 -17.18 -13.83 12.69
CA PRO A 198 -17.11 -14.30 11.30
C PRO A 198 -16.34 -13.34 10.40
N TYR A 199 -15.48 -13.86 9.52
CA TYR A 199 -14.65 -13.07 8.59
C TYR A 199 -13.70 -12.06 9.26
N SER A 200 -13.35 -12.27 10.54
CA SER A 200 -12.48 -11.36 11.28
C SER A 200 -11.10 -11.16 10.63
N THR A 201 -10.48 -12.22 10.09
CA THR A 201 -9.22 -12.10 9.33
C THR A 201 -9.37 -11.21 8.10
N LEU A 202 -10.38 -11.46 7.25
CA LEU A 202 -10.73 -10.61 6.11
C LEU A 202 -10.90 -9.14 6.51
N VAL A 203 -11.60 -8.88 7.62
CA VAL A 203 -11.83 -7.51 8.12
C VAL A 203 -10.53 -6.84 8.52
N PHE A 204 -9.67 -7.49 9.32
CA PHE A 204 -8.41 -6.89 9.74
C PHE A 204 -7.42 -6.69 8.59
N GLU A 205 -7.37 -7.60 7.63
CA GLU A 205 -6.60 -7.42 6.39
C GLU A 205 -7.13 -6.24 5.55
N SER A 206 -8.46 -6.15 5.39
CA SER A 206 -9.10 -5.05 4.65
C SER A 206 -8.86 -3.69 5.31
N LEU A 207 -8.99 -3.61 6.63
CA LEU A 207 -8.70 -2.38 7.38
C LEU A 207 -7.22 -1.98 7.27
N SER A 208 -6.31 -2.95 7.23
CA SER A 208 -4.88 -2.71 6.98
C SER A 208 -4.66 -2.14 5.58
N LEU A 209 -5.32 -2.69 4.57
CA LEU A 209 -5.26 -2.21 3.19
C LEU A 209 -5.87 -0.81 3.03
N PHE A 210 -6.97 -0.49 3.74
CA PHE A 210 -7.53 0.85 3.76
C PHE A 210 -6.59 1.87 4.40
N ALA A 211 -6.01 1.56 5.55
CA ALA A 211 -5.02 2.42 6.21
C ALA A 211 -3.79 2.65 5.31
N PHE A 212 -3.29 1.58 4.68
CA PHE A 212 -2.21 1.65 3.69
C PHE A 212 -2.59 2.56 2.52
N GLY A 213 -3.75 2.32 1.90
CA GLY A 213 -4.21 3.06 0.75
C GLY A 213 -4.40 4.55 1.03
N ILE A 214 -4.98 4.89 2.18
CA ILE A 214 -5.12 6.28 2.65
C ILE A 214 -3.74 6.94 2.79
N ALA A 215 -2.78 6.29 3.44
CA ALA A 215 -1.43 6.85 3.60
C ALA A 215 -0.78 7.15 2.24
N TRP A 216 -0.92 6.25 1.26
CA TRP A 216 -0.39 6.48 -0.10
C TRP A 216 -1.13 7.56 -0.89
N LEU A 217 -2.45 7.66 -0.75
CA LEU A 217 -3.23 8.72 -1.39
C LEU A 217 -2.88 10.11 -0.85
N ILE A 218 -2.70 10.25 0.47
CA ILE A 218 -2.24 11.49 1.08
C ILE A 218 -0.82 11.82 0.59
N LYS A 219 0.08 10.83 0.53
CA LYS A 219 1.45 11.00 -0.01
C LYS A 219 1.47 11.37 -1.49
N GLY A 220 0.51 10.85 -2.27
CA GLY A 220 0.27 11.16 -3.66
C GLY A 220 -0.50 12.45 -3.90
N ARG A 221 -0.87 13.19 -2.84
CA ARG A 221 -1.68 14.41 -2.90
C ARG A 221 -3.00 14.25 -3.65
N ALA A 222 -3.68 13.13 -3.45
CA ALA A 222 -4.95 12.82 -4.14
C ALA A 222 -6.05 13.87 -3.86
N LEU A 223 -6.02 14.50 -2.69
CA LEU A 223 -6.96 15.56 -2.30
C LEU A 223 -6.59 16.96 -2.84
N GLY A 224 -5.46 17.08 -3.52
CA GLY A 224 -4.89 18.36 -3.97
C GLY A 224 -4.12 19.10 -2.87
N ASP A 225 -3.41 20.15 -3.27
CA ASP A 225 -2.47 20.89 -2.40
C ASP A 225 -2.69 22.41 -2.38
N LYS A 226 -3.83 22.88 -2.88
CA LYS A 226 -4.18 24.31 -2.91
C LYS A 226 -5.13 24.73 -1.79
N GLY A 227 -5.09 26.00 -1.44
CA GLY A 227 -6.03 26.63 -0.50
C GLY A 227 -6.08 25.94 0.87
N VAL A 228 -7.30 25.74 1.39
CA VAL A 228 -7.53 25.19 2.74
C VAL A 228 -6.98 23.76 2.88
N ILE A 229 -7.02 22.96 1.82
CA ILE A 229 -6.50 21.58 1.84
C ILE A 229 -4.96 21.60 1.95
N GLY A 230 -4.31 22.40 1.11
CA GLY A 230 -2.87 22.65 1.16
C GLY A 230 -2.40 23.07 2.55
N GLN A 231 -3.09 24.05 3.12
CA GLN A 231 -2.76 24.62 4.42
C GLN A 231 -2.96 23.61 5.57
N LYS A 232 -4.08 22.87 5.59
CA LYS A 232 -4.37 21.93 6.68
C LYS A 232 -3.55 20.64 6.62
N LEU A 233 -3.44 20.02 5.44
CA LEU A 233 -2.76 18.73 5.28
C LEU A 233 -1.24 18.90 5.20
N TYR A 234 -0.79 19.84 4.36
CA TYR A 234 0.62 19.95 3.96
C TYR A 234 1.32 21.18 4.57
N GLN A 235 0.60 22.08 5.23
CA GLN A 235 1.11 23.37 5.74
C GLN A 235 1.65 24.28 4.61
N GLU A 236 1.07 24.14 3.41
CA GLU A 236 1.46 24.90 2.23
C GLU A 236 0.36 25.92 1.88
N ASN A 237 0.75 27.19 1.70
CA ASN A 237 -0.14 28.27 1.28
C ASN A 237 -0.15 28.43 -0.24
N ASN A 238 -0.43 27.34 -0.96
CA ASN A 238 -0.45 27.38 -2.42
C ASN A 238 -1.74 28.05 -2.93
N SER A 239 -1.61 29.14 -3.69
CA SER A 239 -2.73 29.83 -4.36
C SER A 239 -3.26 29.05 -5.57
N VAL A 240 -2.38 28.33 -6.24
CA VAL A 240 -2.68 27.45 -7.39
C VAL A 240 -2.15 26.05 -7.05
N SER A 241 -2.80 25.00 -7.55
CA SER A 241 -2.29 23.64 -7.31
C SER A 241 -0.92 23.48 -7.94
N THR A 242 -0.02 22.76 -7.25
CA THR A 242 1.29 22.43 -7.82
C THR A 242 1.16 21.71 -9.17
N GLU A 243 0.04 21.03 -9.44
CA GLU A 243 -0.24 20.44 -10.77
C GLU A 243 -0.48 21.49 -11.85
N LYS A 244 -1.19 22.58 -11.55
CA LYS A 244 -1.54 23.61 -12.54
C LYS A 244 -0.42 24.62 -12.80
N VAL A 245 0.41 24.92 -11.80
CA VAL A 245 1.52 25.90 -11.94
C VAL A 245 2.56 25.49 -13.00
N PHE A 246 2.63 24.20 -13.34
CA PHE A 246 3.59 23.67 -14.31
C PHE A 246 2.95 23.15 -15.61
N GLU A 247 1.62 23.23 -15.73
CA GLU A 247 0.89 22.98 -16.99
C GLU A 247 0.74 24.26 -17.83
N GLU A 248 0.96 25.43 -17.24
CA GLU A 248 1.05 26.76 -17.88
C GLU A 248 2.50 27.12 -18.25
#